data_AF-A0A920M5V3-F1
#
_entry.id   AF-A0A920M5V3-F1
#
_cell.length_a   1.000
_cell.length_b   1.000
_cell.length_c   1.000
_cell.angle_alpha   90.00
_cell.angle_beta   90.00
_cell.angle_gamma   90.00
#
_symmetry.space_group_name_H-M   'P 1'
#
loop_
_entity.id
_entity.type
_entity.pdbx_description
1 polymer ?
#
loop_
_entity_poly.entity_id
_entity_poly.type
_entity_poly.pdbx_seq_one_letter_code
_entity_poly.pdbx_strand_id
1 'polypeptide(L)'
;MFFLVERSDDDFEPVCLNNSCDPRVAISGYGLIDLFAFYRPNENLNFGLAIENLTDKKYHRWASVSRLPANDDELDLYGQSGRSISASFKYTF
;
A
#
# COMPACT_ATOMS: atom_id res chain seq x y z
N MET A 1 3.92 19.60 -11.15
CA MET A 1 4.04 18.69 -12.31
C MET A 1 4.24 17.30 -11.76
N PHE A 2 3.23 16.43 -11.82
CA PHE A 2 3.35 15.04 -11.40
C PHE A 2 3.89 14.25 -12.59
N PHE A 3 5.09 13.72 -12.48
CA PHE A 3 5.60 12.76 -13.46
C PHE A 3 4.94 11.42 -13.14
N LEU A 4 4.17 10.88 -14.08
CA LEU A 4 3.83 9.46 -14.05
C LEU A 4 5.15 8.71 -14.30
N VAL A 5 5.55 7.89 -13.33
CA VAL A 5 6.74 7.04 -13.43
C VAL A 5 6.67 6.22 -14.72
N GLU A 6 7.81 6.00 -15.36
CA GLU A 6 7.91 5.15 -16.55
C GLU A 6 7.28 3.77 -16.29
N ARG A 7 6.85 3.12 -17.38
CA ARG A 7 6.25 1.79 -17.35
C ARG A 7 7.12 0.86 -16.49
N SER A 8 6.48 0.14 -15.56
CA SER A 8 7.18 -0.85 -14.72
C SER A 8 7.98 -1.79 -15.61
N ASP A 9 9.23 -2.04 -15.24
CA ASP A 9 10.02 -3.09 -15.86
C ASP A 9 9.36 -4.44 -15.55
N ASP A 10 9.25 -5.29 -16.56
CA ASP A 10 8.57 -6.59 -16.47
C ASP A 10 9.58 -7.74 -16.67
N ASP A 11 10.82 -7.45 -17.05
CA ASP A 11 11.88 -8.43 -17.36
C ASP A 11 12.85 -8.61 -16.18
N PHE A 12 12.31 -9.06 -15.05
CA PHE A 12 13.13 -9.34 -13.87
C PHE A 12 13.82 -10.70 -13.95
N GLU A 13 15.05 -10.78 -13.44
CA GLU A 13 15.75 -12.05 -13.29
C GLU A 13 14.89 -13.06 -12.50
N PRO A 14 14.72 -14.30 -12.99
CA PRO A 14 13.88 -15.30 -12.35
C PRO A 14 14.40 -15.69 -10.96
N VAL A 15 13.53 -16.24 -10.13
CA VAL A 15 13.91 -16.79 -8.82
C VAL A 15 14.19 -18.28 -9.00
N CYS A 16 15.44 -18.69 -8.80
CA CYS A 16 15.87 -20.08 -8.97
C CYS A 16 16.13 -20.76 -7.62
N LEU A 17 15.41 -21.85 -7.35
CA LEU A 17 15.52 -22.67 -6.14
C LEU A 17 15.47 -24.16 -6.52
N ASN A 18 16.32 -24.99 -5.91
CA ASN A 18 16.31 -26.45 -6.09
C ASN A 18 16.26 -26.95 -7.56
N ASN A 19 17.05 -26.32 -8.44
CA ASN A 19 17.10 -26.60 -9.88
C ASN A 19 15.82 -26.28 -10.68
N SER A 20 14.87 -25.55 -10.08
CA SER A 20 13.73 -24.93 -10.78
C SER A 20 13.90 -23.41 -10.78
N CYS A 21 13.45 -22.76 -11.85
CA CYS A 21 13.47 -21.31 -11.97
C CYS A 21 12.08 -20.83 -12.35
N ASP A 22 11.50 -19.99 -11.50
CA ASP A 22 10.17 -19.42 -11.71
C ASP A 22 10.29 -17.92 -12.01
N PRO A 23 9.42 -17.36 -12.87
CA PRO A 23 9.36 -15.92 -13.09
C PRO A 23 9.18 -15.19 -11.76
N ARG A 24 9.85 -14.05 -11.60
CA ARG A 24 9.67 -13.21 -10.42
C ARG A 24 8.29 -12.54 -10.46
N VAL A 25 7.73 -12.23 -9.30
CA VAL A 25 6.52 -11.41 -9.21
C VAL A 25 6.73 -10.11 -9.99
N ALA A 26 5.77 -9.76 -10.85
CA ALA A 26 5.64 -8.44 -11.45
C ALA A 26 4.34 -7.81 -10.95
N ILE A 27 4.40 -6.60 -10.39
CA ILE A 27 3.22 -5.91 -9.87
C ILE A 27 2.89 -4.69 -10.73
N SER A 28 1.59 -4.45 -10.91
CA SER A 28 1.14 -3.22 -11.53
C SER A 28 1.28 -2.03 -10.57
N GLY A 29 1.47 -0.83 -11.14
CA GLY A 29 1.37 0.41 -10.39
C GLY A 29 -0.01 0.57 -9.75
N TYR A 30 -0.05 1.14 -8.55
CA TYR A 30 -1.29 1.43 -7.84
C TYR A 30 -1.28 2.87 -7.30
N GLY A 31 -2.48 3.42 -7.14
CA GLY A 31 -2.71 4.68 -6.46
C GLY A 31 -3.71 4.47 -5.34
N LEU A 32 -3.54 5.20 -4.25
CA LEU A 32 -4.43 5.23 -3.10
C LEU A 32 -4.97 6.65 -2.92
N ILE A 33 -6.17 6.75 -2.37
CA ILE A 33 -6.80 8.03 -2.04
C ILE A 33 -7.06 8.02 -0.55
N ASP A 34 -6.48 8.99 0.17
CA ASP A 34 -6.64 9.13 1.61
C ASP A 34 -7.34 10.45 1.91
N LEU A 35 -8.28 10.42 2.85
CA LEU A 35 -9.10 11.57 3.24
C LEU A 35 -8.91 11.87 4.73
N PHE A 36 -8.55 13.11 5.01
CA PHE A 36 -8.33 13.61 6.37
C PHE A 36 -9.23 14.81 6.64
N ALA A 37 -9.96 14.78 7.76
CA ALA A 37 -10.80 15.88 8.21
C ALA A 37 -10.42 16.25 9.65
N PHE A 38 -10.36 17.54 9.92
CA PHE A 38 -10.06 18.07 11.24
C PHE A 38 -11.10 19.11 11.63
N TYR A 39 -11.51 19.09 12.90
CA TYR A 39 -12.47 20.02 13.44
C TYR A 39 -12.01 20.54 14.80
N ARG A 40 -11.95 21.87 14.93
CA ARG A 40 -11.53 22.57 16.17
C ARG A 40 -12.61 23.55 16.56
N PRO A 41 -13.59 23.15 17.40
CA PRO A 41 -14.65 24.05 17.81
C PRO A 41 -14.15 25.21 18.68
N ASN A 42 -13.03 25.04 19.38
CA ASN A 42 -12.33 26.09 20.14
C ASN A 42 -10.83 25.76 20.23
N GLU A 43 -10.06 26.60 20.91
CA GLU A 43 -8.59 26.44 21.06
C GLU A 43 -8.20 25.22 21.91
N ASN A 44 -9.09 24.75 22.78
CA ASN A 44 -8.83 23.66 23.70
C ASN A 44 -9.17 22.27 23.12
N LEU A 45 -10.00 22.20 22.07
CA LEU A 45 -10.53 20.95 21.51
C LEU A 45 -10.12 20.75 20.05
N ASN A 46 -9.61 19.57 19.74
CA ASN A 46 -9.30 19.17 18.38
C ASN A 46 -9.78 17.73 18.11
N PHE A 47 -10.53 17.57 17.03
CA PHE A 47 -11.03 16.31 16.52
C PHE A 47 -10.39 16.03 15.16
N GLY A 48 -9.97 14.79 14.93
CA GLY A 48 -9.47 14.34 13.63
C GLY A 48 -10.18 13.07 13.19
N LEU A 49 -10.46 12.96 11.90
CA LEU A 49 -10.97 11.76 11.25
C LEU A 49 -10.07 11.48 10.04
N ALA A 50 -9.61 10.25 9.90
CA ALA A 50 -8.85 9.78 8.75
C ALA A 50 -9.50 8.53 8.15
N ILE A 51 -9.63 8.53 6.83
CA ILE A 51 -10.04 7.37 6.03
C ILE A 51 -8.92 7.14 5.03
N GLU A 52 -8.14 6.09 5.22
CA GLU A 52 -7.04 5.74 4.32
C GLU A 52 -7.47 4.61 3.40
N ASN A 53 -6.94 4.59 2.18
CA ASN A 53 -7.35 3.70 1.10
C ASN A 53 -8.87 3.74 0.87
N LEU A 54 -9.38 4.94 0.55
CA LEU A 54 -10.79 5.24 0.28
C LEU A 54 -11.39 4.41 -0.89
N THR A 55 -10.57 3.75 -1.70
CA THR A 55 -11.04 2.86 -2.77
C THR A 55 -11.04 1.39 -2.37
N ASP A 56 -10.61 1.05 -1.14
CA ASP A 56 -10.42 -0.31 -0.65
C ASP A 56 -9.58 -1.19 -1.61
N LYS A 57 -8.55 -0.59 -2.20
CA LYS A 57 -7.70 -1.29 -3.17
C LYS A 57 -6.84 -2.31 -2.44
N LYS A 58 -6.85 -3.56 -2.88
CA LYS A 58 -5.85 -4.58 -2.52
C LYS A 58 -4.64 -4.44 -3.42
N TYR A 59 -3.45 -4.47 -2.84
CA TYR A 59 -2.19 -4.27 -3.53
C TYR A 59 -1.04 -4.90 -2.75
N HIS A 60 0.06 -5.17 -3.44
CA HIS A 60 1.33 -5.54 -2.82
C HIS A 60 2.31 -4.37 -2.94
N ARG A 61 3.17 -4.20 -1.95
CA ARG A 61 4.32 -3.29 -2.08
C ARG A 61 5.44 -4.03 -2.78
N TRP A 62 6.07 -3.41 -3.78
CA TRP A 62 7.20 -4.01 -4.48
C TRP A 62 8.28 -4.48 -3.51
N ALA A 63 8.62 -3.65 -2.52
CA ALA A 63 9.61 -3.98 -1.49
C ALA A 63 9.30 -5.27 -0.72
N SER A 64 8.03 -5.67 -0.61
CA SER A 64 7.61 -6.89 0.10
C SER A 64 7.68 -8.15 -0.77
N VAL A 65 7.45 -8.04 -2.08
CA VAL A 65 7.31 -9.20 -2.99
C VAL A 65 8.43 -9.32 -4.02
N SER A 66 9.32 -8.33 -4.13
CA SER A 66 10.40 -8.27 -5.15
C SER A 66 11.37 -9.44 -5.14
N ARG A 67 11.36 -10.32 -4.14
CA ARG A 67 12.23 -11.51 -4.05
C ARG A 67 11.49 -12.83 -4.21
N LEU A 68 10.17 -12.78 -4.38
CA LEU A 68 9.33 -13.95 -4.45
C LEU A 68 9.10 -14.37 -5.90
N PRO A 69 8.95 -15.68 -6.16
CA PRO A 69 8.50 -16.15 -7.45
C PRO A 69 7.00 -15.85 -7.63
N ALA A 70 6.55 -15.71 -8.88
CA ALA A 70 5.17 -15.35 -9.20
C ALA A 70 4.14 -16.41 -8.81
N ASN A 71 4.59 -17.65 -8.56
CA ASN A 71 3.79 -18.79 -8.14
C ASN A 71 3.93 -19.10 -6.64
N ASP A 72 4.41 -18.16 -5.83
CA ASP A 72 4.48 -18.34 -4.37
C ASP A 72 3.07 -18.47 -3.78
N ASP A 73 2.78 -19.59 -3.12
CA ASP A 73 1.48 -19.84 -2.47
C ASP A 73 1.20 -18.86 -1.31
N GLU A 74 2.23 -18.20 -0.78
CA GLU A 74 2.13 -17.26 0.33
C GLU A 74 2.06 -15.80 -0.12
N LEU A 75 1.98 -15.52 -1.44
CA LEU A 75 1.93 -14.15 -1.99
C LEU A 75 0.85 -13.27 -1.34
N ASP A 76 -0.31 -13.86 -1.07
CA ASP A 76 -1.44 -13.19 -0.44
C ASP A 76 -1.14 -12.66 0.98
N LEU A 77 -0.21 -13.28 1.71
CA LEU A 77 0.21 -12.82 3.05
C LEU A 77 0.93 -11.48 3.01
N TYR A 78 1.52 -11.13 1.86
CA TYR A 78 2.21 -9.86 1.63
C TYR A 78 1.25 -8.76 1.14
N GLY A 79 -0.04 -9.09 0.99
CA GLY A 79 -1.10 -8.15 0.64
C GLY A 79 -1.23 -7.05 1.68
N GLN A 80 -1.30 -5.80 1.22
CA GLN A 80 -1.51 -4.67 2.10
C GLN A 80 -2.95 -4.61 2.59
N SER A 81 -3.13 -4.01 3.77
CA SER A 81 -4.46 -3.75 4.31
C SER A 81 -5.31 -2.96 3.31
N GLY A 82 -6.61 -3.23 3.34
CA GLY A 82 -7.60 -2.49 2.57
C GLY A 82 -7.81 -1.09 3.16
N ARG A 83 -9.07 -0.69 3.25
CA ARG A 83 -9.47 0.57 3.89
C ARG A 83 -9.26 0.56 5.40
N SER A 84 -8.74 1.66 5.94
CA SER A 84 -8.71 1.93 7.39
C SER A 84 -9.53 3.19 7.71
N ILE A 85 -10.10 3.23 8.92
CA ILE A 85 -10.77 4.42 9.45
C ILE A 85 -10.23 4.65 10.86
N SER A 86 -9.79 5.86 11.15
CA SER A 86 -9.35 6.26 12.49
C SER A 86 -9.92 7.62 12.88
N ALA A 87 -10.14 7.79 14.19
CA ALA A 87 -10.58 9.04 14.77
C ALA A 87 -9.66 9.42 15.94
N SER A 88 -9.45 10.71 16.13
CA SER A 88 -8.60 11.25 17.20
C SER A 88 -9.30 12.40 17.91
N PHE A 89 -9.02 12.53 19.20
CA PHE A 89 -9.50 13.61 20.04
C PHE A 89 -8.35 14.12 20.90
N LYS A 90 -8.18 15.44 20.98
CA LYS A 90 -7.20 16.10 21.83
C LYS A 90 -7.85 17.24 22.59
N TYR A 91 -7.59 17.28 23.89
CA TYR A 91 -7.91 18.39 24.77
C TYR A 91 -6.62 19.06 25.29
N THR A 92 -6.59 20.39 25.41
CA THR A 92 -5.44 21.15 25.93
C THR A 92 -5.93 22.19 26.93
N PHE A 93 -5.27 22.28 28.09
CA PHE A 93 -5.61 23.16 29.20
C PHE A 93 -4.68 24.37 29.28
#